data_AF-A0A5J4W6C6-F1
#
_entry.id   AF-A0A5J4W6C6-F1
#
_cell.length_a   1.000
_cell.length_b   1.000
_cell.length_c   1.000
_cell.angle_alpha   90.00
_cell.angle_beta   90.00
_cell.angle_gamma   90.00
#
_symmetry.space_group_name_H-M   'P 1'
#
loop_
_entity.id
_entity.type
_entity.pdbx_description
1 polymer ?
#
loop_
_entity_poly.entity_id
_entity_poly.type
_entity_poly.pdbx_seq_one_letter_code
_entity_poly.pdbx_strand_id
1 'polypeptide(L)'
;MVTLAVGDGANDVSMIQEANIGIGIFGAEGSQASQVSDYSISKFKYLRRLLAVHGHYNTFRLSGLIKYSLYKNSNYVIPLILFQIFSMFSMVIQYDAWFSTLFNIVFASVPIFIIAVYDKDIPDWMLENKPRIYKKYKEVSAFSPLVFIRWVLMGFYHAFVNFFIPYVFYGRGIVNKNGTSASILEYGVWTSTSIVLSVTFIVLRKTKYLINKLNTLFIFLSLLLYFVIMGVISLIRAFDDQFYMAFFTVFAHPQYYLSVILCLAVDLLPPLVADYISHSLFPGYRQRLMDVLTDGSSITFPHKPLEKATRNYQKNEKQEDILV
;
A
#
# COMPACT_ATOMS: atom_id res chain seq x y z
N MET A 1 -6.96 -22.42 11.42
CA MET A 1 -7.37 -22.97 10.11
C MET A 1 -8.42 -22.04 9.55
N VAL A 2 -8.40 -21.73 8.24
CA VAL A 2 -9.47 -20.93 7.60
C VAL A 2 -10.34 -21.90 6.81
N THR A 3 -11.62 -21.96 7.14
CA THR A 3 -12.62 -22.84 6.50
C THR A 3 -13.48 -22.07 5.50
N LEU A 4 -13.95 -22.76 4.48
CA LEU A 4 -14.87 -22.22 3.47
C LEU A 4 -15.95 -23.26 3.23
N ALA A 5 -17.22 -22.83 3.29
CA ALA A 5 -18.37 -23.66 2.98
C ALA A 5 -19.10 -23.14 1.75
N VAL A 6 -19.63 -24.04 0.94
CA VAL A 6 -20.42 -23.73 -0.25
C VAL A 6 -21.71 -24.50 -0.19
N GLY A 7 -22.84 -23.84 -0.46
CA GLY A 7 -24.15 -24.48 -0.47
C GLY A 7 -25.15 -23.76 -1.36
N ASP A 8 -26.24 -24.43 -1.71
CA ASP A 8 -27.29 -23.92 -2.60
C ASP A 8 -28.68 -23.91 -1.95
N GLY A 9 -28.89 -24.70 -0.89
CA GLY A 9 -30.19 -24.89 -0.26
C GLY A 9 -30.26 -24.59 1.24
N ALA A 10 -31.46 -24.73 1.80
CA ALA A 10 -31.75 -24.53 3.23
C ALA A 10 -30.86 -25.41 4.13
N ASN A 11 -30.54 -26.62 3.66
CA ASN A 11 -29.78 -27.62 4.42
C ASN A 11 -28.32 -27.19 4.63
N ASP A 12 -27.80 -26.32 3.78
CA ASP A 12 -26.42 -25.84 3.87
C ASP A 12 -26.27 -24.58 4.72
N VAL A 13 -27.39 -23.99 5.19
CA VAL A 13 -27.40 -22.72 5.93
C VAL A 13 -26.52 -22.81 7.18
N SER A 14 -26.70 -23.87 7.98
CA SER A 14 -25.89 -24.06 9.20
C SER A 14 -24.43 -24.29 8.87
N MET A 15 -24.10 -25.08 7.84
CA MET A 15 -22.73 -25.29 7.39
C MET A 15 -22.07 -23.99 6.92
N ILE A 16 -22.80 -23.15 6.17
CA ILE A 16 -22.34 -21.85 5.67
C ILE A 16 -22.05 -20.89 6.83
N GLN A 17 -22.92 -20.84 7.84
CA GLN A 17 -22.78 -19.94 8.99
C GLN A 17 -21.65 -20.34 9.94
N GLU A 18 -21.34 -21.63 10.04
CA GLU A 18 -20.24 -22.13 10.88
C GLU A 18 -18.86 -22.00 10.22
N ALA A 19 -18.78 -21.75 8.91
CA ALA A 19 -17.52 -21.55 8.20
C ALA A 19 -16.98 -20.13 8.37
N ASN A 20 -15.66 -19.94 8.25
CA ASN A 20 -15.09 -18.58 8.26
C ASN A 20 -15.48 -17.75 7.03
N ILE A 21 -15.79 -18.41 5.92
CA ILE A 21 -16.27 -17.79 4.69
C ILE A 21 -17.40 -18.67 4.13
N GLY A 22 -18.60 -18.12 4.07
CA GLY A 22 -19.78 -18.77 3.52
C GLY A 22 -20.06 -18.33 2.08
N ILE A 23 -20.26 -19.30 1.17
CA ILE A 23 -20.59 -19.02 -0.24
C ILE A 23 -21.90 -19.69 -0.62
N GLY A 24 -22.87 -18.89 -1.03
CA GLY A 24 -24.15 -19.39 -1.53
C GLY A 24 -24.16 -19.48 -3.06
N ILE A 25 -24.75 -20.54 -3.59
CA ILE A 25 -25.02 -20.68 -5.01
C ILE A 25 -26.46 -20.24 -5.28
N PHE A 26 -26.64 -19.25 -6.15
CA PHE A 26 -27.96 -18.80 -6.55
C PHE A 26 -28.56 -19.77 -7.58
N GLY A 27 -29.60 -20.52 -7.15
CA GLY A 27 -30.32 -21.50 -7.97
C GLY A 27 -31.83 -21.25 -8.00
N ALA A 28 -32.54 -22.05 -8.82
CA ALA A 28 -33.99 -21.97 -8.94
C ALA A 28 -34.74 -22.66 -7.78
N GLU A 29 -34.10 -23.63 -7.12
CA GLU A 29 -34.69 -24.47 -6.06
C GLU A 29 -34.71 -23.79 -4.68
N GLY A 30 -33.96 -22.71 -4.51
CA GLY A 30 -33.94 -21.95 -3.27
C GLY A 30 -32.85 -20.87 -3.28
N SER A 31 -33.13 -19.73 -2.66
CA SER A 31 -32.15 -18.64 -2.47
C SER A 31 -31.70 -18.50 -1.02
N GLN A 32 -32.13 -19.41 -0.13
CA GLN A 32 -31.88 -19.30 1.30
C GLN A 32 -30.39 -19.34 1.63
N ALA A 33 -29.63 -20.31 1.10
CA ALA A 33 -28.16 -20.36 1.25
C ALA A 33 -27.48 -19.08 0.75
N SER A 34 -27.95 -18.53 -0.38
CA SER A 34 -27.43 -17.29 -0.96
C SER A 34 -27.75 -16.03 -0.15
N GLN A 35 -28.84 -16.03 0.62
CA GLN A 35 -29.24 -14.88 1.44
C GLN A 35 -28.44 -14.80 2.74
N VAL A 36 -27.98 -15.94 3.26
CA VAL A 36 -27.22 -16.03 4.51
C VAL A 36 -25.70 -16.14 4.31
N SER A 37 -25.23 -16.21 3.06
CA SER A 37 -23.80 -16.33 2.72
C SER A 37 -23.09 -14.98 2.60
N ASP A 38 -21.78 -14.95 2.86
CA ASP A 38 -20.94 -13.76 2.65
C ASP A 38 -20.82 -13.37 1.17
N TYR A 39 -20.75 -14.38 0.28
CA TYR A 39 -20.71 -14.19 -1.17
C TYR A 39 -21.74 -15.08 -1.86
N SER A 40 -22.49 -14.48 -2.80
CA SER A 40 -23.39 -15.22 -3.68
C SER A 40 -22.79 -15.35 -5.09
N ILE A 41 -22.73 -16.57 -5.60
CA ILE A 41 -22.30 -16.88 -6.98
C ILE A 41 -23.40 -17.64 -7.72
N SER A 42 -23.53 -17.44 -9.03
CA SER A 42 -24.59 -18.13 -9.79
C SER A 42 -24.26 -19.56 -10.18
N LYS A 43 -22.97 -19.92 -10.26
CA LYS A 43 -22.51 -21.27 -10.64
C LYS A 43 -21.23 -21.62 -9.92
N PHE A 44 -21.06 -22.89 -9.53
CA PHE A 44 -19.87 -23.37 -8.83
C PHE A 44 -18.55 -23.06 -9.56
N LYS A 45 -18.55 -23.03 -10.91
CA LYS A 45 -17.35 -22.68 -11.71
C LYS A 45 -16.74 -21.32 -11.38
N TYR A 46 -17.53 -20.35 -10.87
CA TYR A 46 -17.04 -19.03 -10.51
C TYR A 46 -16.26 -19.00 -9.19
N LEU A 47 -16.41 -20.04 -8.36
CA LEU A 47 -15.64 -20.21 -7.12
C LEU A 47 -14.13 -20.19 -7.39
N ARG A 48 -13.70 -20.82 -8.49
CA ARG A 48 -12.28 -20.84 -8.89
C ARG A 48 -11.72 -19.42 -9.05
N ARG A 49 -12.45 -18.55 -9.76
CA ARG A 49 -12.01 -17.17 -10.01
C ARG A 49 -12.10 -16.32 -8.75
N LEU A 50 -13.16 -16.49 -7.96
CA LEU A 50 -13.34 -15.82 -6.68
C LEU A 50 -12.15 -16.08 -5.74
N LEU A 51 -11.74 -17.32 -5.58
CA LEU A 51 -10.64 -17.68 -4.69
C LEU A 51 -9.27 -17.34 -5.28
N ALA A 52 -8.99 -17.81 -6.50
CA ALA A 52 -7.65 -17.71 -7.09
C ALA A 52 -7.28 -16.27 -7.45
N VAL A 53 -8.21 -15.47 -7.97
CA VAL A 53 -7.94 -14.09 -8.41
C VAL A 53 -8.29 -13.11 -7.30
N HIS A 54 -9.56 -13.05 -6.88
CA HIS A 54 -10.00 -12.04 -5.92
C HIS A 54 -9.44 -12.31 -4.51
N GLY A 55 -9.39 -13.56 -4.07
CA GLY A 55 -8.78 -13.93 -2.79
C GLY A 55 -7.29 -13.61 -2.73
N HIS A 56 -6.54 -13.87 -3.82
CA HIS A 56 -5.12 -13.52 -3.91
C HIS A 56 -4.91 -12.00 -3.83
N TYR A 57 -5.63 -11.24 -4.66
CA TYR A 57 -5.54 -9.78 -4.64
C TYR A 57 -5.93 -9.18 -3.30
N ASN A 58 -7.03 -9.63 -2.68
CA ASN A 58 -7.43 -9.13 -1.38
C ASN A 58 -6.34 -9.37 -0.32
N THR A 59 -5.78 -10.57 -0.28
CA THR A 59 -4.70 -10.91 0.65
C THR A 59 -3.44 -10.06 0.40
N PHE A 60 -3.08 -9.86 -0.87
CA PHE A 60 -1.93 -9.04 -1.26
C PHE A 60 -2.10 -7.56 -0.91
N ARG A 61 -3.24 -6.98 -1.27
CA ARG A 61 -3.60 -5.60 -1.02
C ARG A 61 -3.71 -5.28 0.47
N LEU A 62 -4.42 -6.12 1.22
CA LEU A 62 -4.62 -5.93 2.66
C LEU A 62 -3.29 -6.04 3.43
N SER A 63 -2.47 -7.04 3.10
CA SER A 63 -1.12 -7.15 3.67
C SER A 63 -0.28 -5.92 3.35
N GLY A 64 -0.29 -5.45 2.09
CA GLY A 64 0.38 -4.22 1.68
C GLY A 64 -0.05 -3.00 2.48
N LEU A 65 -1.36 -2.81 2.63
CA LEU A 65 -1.98 -1.72 3.38
C LEU A 65 -1.54 -1.71 4.85
N ILE A 66 -1.60 -2.86 5.53
CA ILE A 66 -1.23 -2.96 6.95
C ILE A 66 0.26 -2.68 7.15
N LYS A 67 1.13 -3.29 6.34
CA LYS A 67 2.59 -3.07 6.42
C LYS A 67 2.95 -1.60 6.22
N TYR A 68 2.34 -0.97 5.24
CA TYR A 68 2.54 0.45 4.97
C TYR A 68 1.98 1.33 6.10
N SER A 69 0.80 1.01 6.64
CA SER A 69 0.21 1.74 7.76
C SER A 69 1.10 1.71 9.00
N LEU A 70 1.70 0.56 9.32
CA LEU A 70 2.66 0.45 10.42
C LEU A 70 3.92 1.28 10.16
N TYR A 71 4.47 1.20 8.95
CA TYR A 71 5.65 1.97 8.55
C TYR A 71 5.41 3.49 8.62
N LYS A 72 4.34 4.01 7.99
CA LYS A 72 4.08 5.46 7.94
C LYS A 72 3.83 6.03 9.34
N ASN A 73 3.12 5.30 10.20
CA ASN A 73 2.82 5.75 11.55
C ASN A 73 4.07 5.72 12.41
N SER A 74 4.93 4.71 12.25
CA SER A 74 6.24 4.70 12.91
C SER A 74 7.10 5.90 12.46
N ASN A 75 7.14 6.19 11.16
CA ASN A 75 7.88 7.33 10.61
C ASN A 75 7.38 8.69 11.14
N TYR A 76 6.09 8.78 11.47
CA TYR A 76 5.45 9.99 12.00
C TYR A 76 5.57 10.16 13.52
N VAL A 77 5.37 9.08 14.28
CA VAL A 77 5.32 9.11 15.76
C VAL A 77 6.72 9.15 16.37
N ILE A 78 7.68 8.40 15.83
CA ILE A 78 9.03 8.34 16.43
C ILE A 78 9.71 9.71 16.49
N PRO A 79 9.65 10.59 15.47
CA PRO A 79 10.22 11.93 15.60
C PRO A 79 9.56 12.78 16.69
N LEU A 80 8.26 12.58 16.99
CA LEU A 80 7.60 13.24 18.11
C LEU A 80 8.17 12.77 19.45
N ILE A 81 8.38 11.46 19.60
CA ILE A 81 9.00 10.88 20.81
C ILE A 81 10.42 11.39 20.97
N LEU A 82 11.22 11.39 19.89
CA LEU A 82 12.57 11.92 19.89
C LEU A 82 12.56 13.39 20.34
N PHE A 83 11.66 14.21 19.79
CA PHE A 83 11.54 15.61 20.20
C PHE A 83 11.26 15.80 21.68
N GLN A 84 10.40 14.96 22.28
CA GLN A 84 10.13 15.03 23.72
C GLN A 84 11.39 14.82 24.56
N ILE A 85 12.33 13.98 24.12
CA ILE A 85 13.61 13.78 24.82
C ILE A 85 14.41 15.08 24.81
N PHE A 86 14.47 15.78 23.66
CA PHE A 86 15.19 17.05 23.52
C PHE A 86 14.49 18.24 24.17
N SER A 87 13.15 18.19 24.31
CA SER A 87 12.36 19.24 24.95
C SER A 87 12.10 18.99 26.45
N MET A 88 12.85 18.07 27.08
CA MET A 88 12.72 17.69 28.49
C MET A 88 11.30 17.21 28.88
N PHE A 89 10.62 16.52 27.98
CA PHE A 89 9.25 16.01 28.14
C PHE A 89 8.23 17.12 28.48
N SER A 90 8.44 18.33 27.96
CA SER A 90 7.54 19.48 28.14
C SER A 90 6.19 19.37 27.41
N MET A 91 5.94 18.25 26.71
CA MET A 91 4.72 17.99 25.93
C MET A 91 4.52 18.95 24.74
N VAL A 92 5.55 19.72 24.37
CA VAL A 92 5.51 20.59 23.19
C VAL A 92 5.58 19.74 21.93
N ILE A 93 4.66 19.96 21.00
CA ILE A 93 4.60 19.25 19.71
C ILE A 93 5.30 20.11 18.65
N GLN A 94 6.23 19.51 17.91
CA GLN A 94 6.99 20.21 16.86
C GLN A 94 6.18 20.44 15.58
N TYR A 95 5.09 19.70 15.38
CA TYR A 95 4.24 19.82 14.20
C TYR A 95 3.09 20.80 14.43
N ASP A 96 2.69 21.45 13.35
CA ASP A 96 1.41 22.14 13.28
C ASP A 96 0.23 21.17 13.52
N ALA A 97 -0.84 21.68 14.13
CA ALA A 97 -2.01 20.89 14.52
C ALA A 97 -2.78 20.35 13.30
N TRP A 98 -2.87 21.14 12.23
CA TRP A 98 -3.50 20.71 10.99
C TRP A 98 -2.68 19.66 10.27
N PHE A 99 -1.34 19.81 10.25
CA PHE A 99 -0.48 18.74 9.74
C PHE A 99 -0.72 17.43 10.48
N SER A 100 -0.72 17.48 11.82
CA SER A 100 -0.92 16.30 12.68
C SER A 100 -2.26 15.61 12.39
N THR A 101 -3.32 16.39 12.16
CA THR A 101 -4.67 15.89 11.84
C THR A 101 -4.74 15.32 10.42
N LEU A 102 -4.19 16.02 9.44
CA LEU A 102 -4.34 15.69 8.02
C LEU A 102 -3.34 14.64 7.53
N PHE A 103 -2.24 14.38 8.25
CA PHE A 103 -1.24 13.39 7.88
C PHE A 103 -1.86 12.01 7.64
N ASN A 104 -2.65 11.52 8.59
CA ASN A 104 -3.28 10.21 8.54
C ASN A 104 -4.58 10.17 7.74
N ILE A 105 -5.14 11.31 7.33
CA ILE A 105 -6.39 11.37 6.56
C ILE A 105 -6.08 11.57 5.07
N VAL A 106 -5.27 12.57 4.76
CA VAL A 106 -5.04 13.06 3.40
C VAL A 106 -3.64 12.71 2.92
N PHE A 107 -2.59 13.20 3.61
CA PHE A 107 -1.24 13.25 3.04
C PHE A 107 -0.57 11.87 2.89
N ALA A 108 -0.84 10.92 3.79
CA ALA A 108 -0.22 9.60 3.73
C ALA A 108 -1.20 8.46 3.41
N SER A 109 -2.52 8.70 3.51
CA SER A 109 -3.55 7.64 3.41
C SER A 109 -4.22 7.52 2.05
N VAL A 110 -4.44 8.63 1.34
CA VAL A 110 -5.08 8.59 0.01
C VAL A 110 -4.27 7.74 -0.98
N PRO A 111 -2.93 7.90 -1.10
CA PRO A 111 -2.15 7.10 -2.05
C PRO A 111 -2.22 5.60 -1.77
N ILE A 112 -2.12 5.19 -0.50
CA ILE A 112 -2.13 3.77 -0.15
C ILE A 112 -3.51 3.16 -0.29
N PHE A 113 -4.58 3.90 -0.02
CA PHE A 113 -5.93 3.39 -0.21
C PHE A 113 -6.16 3.01 -1.68
N ILE A 114 -5.74 3.88 -2.59
CA ILE A 114 -5.90 3.68 -4.03
C ILE A 114 -5.06 2.50 -4.51
N ILE A 115 -3.83 2.37 -4.02
CA ILE A 115 -2.99 1.20 -4.29
C ILE A 115 -3.63 -0.07 -3.72
N ALA A 116 -4.15 -0.03 -2.49
CA ALA A 116 -4.84 -1.17 -1.89
C ALA A 116 -6.13 -1.56 -2.66
N VAL A 117 -6.74 -0.67 -3.42
CA VAL A 117 -7.93 -0.99 -4.24
C VAL A 117 -7.54 -1.48 -5.64
N TYR A 118 -6.57 -0.83 -6.29
CA TYR A 118 -6.30 -1.02 -7.71
C TYR A 118 -5.06 -1.85 -8.02
N ASP A 119 -4.17 -2.07 -7.05
CA ASP A 119 -2.89 -2.76 -7.30
C ASP A 119 -3.11 -4.24 -7.66
N LYS A 120 -2.32 -4.73 -8.61
CA LYS A 120 -2.36 -6.11 -9.10
C LYS A 120 -0.94 -6.59 -9.23
N ASP A 121 -0.58 -7.57 -8.41
CA ASP A 121 0.79 -8.05 -8.34
C ASP A 121 1.15 -9.07 -9.41
N ILE A 122 0.17 -9.80 -9.95
CA ILE A 122 0.24 -10.86 -10.98
C ILE A 122 -1.02 -10.72 -11.84
N PRO A 123 -1.01 -10.93 -13.17
CA PRO A 123 -2.21 -10.79 -13.99
C PRO A 123 -3.27 -11.87 -13.74
N ASP A 124 -4.56 -11.50 -13.86
CA ASP A 124 -5.73 -12.33 -13.54
C ASP A 124 -5.68 -13.72 -14.20
N TRP A 125 -5.31 -13.77 -15.49
CA TRP A 125 -5.28 -15.02 -16.26
C TRP A 125 -4.25 -16.03 -15.73
N MET A 126 -3.16 -15.54 -15.13
CA MET A 126 -2.12 -16.41 -14.60
C MET A 126 -2.54 -17.02 -13.27
N LEU A 127 -3.18 -16.22 -12.40
CA LEU A 127 -3.75 -16.70 -11.15
C LEU A 127 -4.83 -17.76 -11.40
N GLU A 128 -5.65 -17.56 -12.44
CA GLU A 128 -6.73 -18.49 -12.79
C GLU A 128 -6.21 -19.81 -13.39
N ASN A 129 -5.14 -19.77 -14.20
CA ASN A 129 -4.60 -20.94 -14.89
C ASN A 129 -3.55 -21.72 -14.08
N LYS A 130 -2.91 -21.12 -13.06
CA LYS A 130 -1.86 -21.75 -12.25
C LYS A 130 -2.19 -21.72 -10.75
N PRO A 131 -3.06 -22.63 -10.26
CA PRO A 131 -3.45 -22.68 -8.84
C PRO A 131 -2.30 -22.86 -7.84
N ARG A 132 -1.16 -23.42 -8.28
CA ARG A 132 0.05 -23.57 -7.45
C ARG A 132 0.58 -22.23 -6.92
N ILE A 133 0.32 -21.12 -7.62
CA ILE A 133 0.70 -19.77 -7.18
C ILE A 133 -0.02 -19.41 -5.87
N TYR A 134 -1.32 -19.75 -5.77
CA TYR A 134 -2.13 -19.49 -4.59
C TYR A 134 -1.60 -20.22 -3.34
N LYS A 135 -1.20 -21.50 -3.48
CA LYS A 135 -0.63 -22.28 -2.37
C LYS A 135 0.66 -21.66 -1.82
N LYS A 136 1.58 -21.28 -2.72
CA LYS A 136 2.86 -20.70 -2.34
C LYS A 136 2.71 -19.31 -1.70
N TYR A 137 1.70 -18.55 -2.11
CA TYR A 137 1.39 -17.26 -1.49
C TYR A 137 0.83 -17.41 -0.06
N LYS A 138 0.04 -18.45 0.17
CA LYS A 138 -0.46 -18.81 1.52
C LYS A 138 0.67 -19.23 2.46
N GLU A 139 1.69 -19.94 1.95
CA GLU A 139 2.84 -20.43 2.70
C GLU A 139 3.89 -19.33 2.97
N VAL A 140 4.16 -18.45 2.00
CA VAL A 140 4.99 -17.25 2.16
C VAL A 140 4.13 -16.16 2.79
N SER A 141 3.75 -16.38 4.04
CA SER A 141 2.71 -15.63 4.74
C SER A 141 2.84 -14.12 4.51
N ALA A 142 1.89 -13.59 3.76
CA ALA A 142 1.65 -12.15 3.63
C ALA A 142 1.51 -11.47 5.02
N PHE A 143 1.25 -12.26 6.06
CA PHE A 143 1.10 -11.84 7.45
C PHE A 143 2.22 -12.36 8.37
N SER A 144 3.41 -12.69 7.85
CA SER A 144 4.52 -13.12 8.69
C SER A 144 4.91 -12.00 9.68
N PRO A 145 4.98 -12.27 11.00
CA PRO A 145 5.39 -11.30 12.00
C PRO A 145 6.77 -10.68 11.72
N LEU A 146 7.71 -11.49 11.21
CA LEU A 146 9.05 -11.03 10.84
C LEU A 146 9.01 -9.99 9.72
N VAL A 147 8.09 -10.14 8.76
CA VAL A 147 7.89 -9.13 7.71
C VAL A 147 7.37 -7.85 8.33
N PHE A 148 6.37 -7.90 9.20
CA PHE A 148 5.86 -6.70 9.89
C PHE A 148 6.92 -5.98 10.71
N ILE A 149 7.72 -6.72 11.49
CA ILE A 149 8.82 -6.15 12.27
C ILE A 149 9.82 -5.43 11.36
N ARG A 150 10.17 -6.00 10.20
CA ARG A 150 11.04 -5.34 9.21
C ARG A 150 10.47 -4.00 8.73
N TRP A 151 9.15 -3.91 8.50
CA TRP A 151 8.51 -2.65 8.09
C TRP A 151 8.50 -1.60 9.21
N VAL A 152 8.29 -2.03 10.47
CA VAL A 152 8.38 -1.13 11.64
C VAL A 152 9.81 -0.63 11.83
N LEU A 153 10.81 -1.51 11.76
CA LEU A 153 12.23 -1.14 11.86
C LEU A 153 12.66 -0.19 10.74
N MET A 154 12.16 -0.39 9.52
CA MET A 154 12.38 0.55 8.42
C MET A 154 11.75 1.92 8.73
N GLY A 155 10.56 1.94 9.35
CA GLY A 155 9.91 3.17 9.80
C GLY A 155 10.69 3.88 10.90
N PHE A 156 11.32 3.12 11.80
CA PHE A 156 12.21 3.69 12.83
C PHE A 156 13.45 4.29 12.17
N TYR A 157 14.10 3.56 11.26
CA TYR A 157 15.26 4.07 10.55
C TYR A 157 14.95 5.41 9.85
N HIS A 158 13.88 5.48 9.04
CA HIS A 158 13.50 6.73 8.38
C HIS A 158 13.08 7.82 9.38
N ALA A 159 12.44 7.48 10.49
CA ALA A 159 12.09 8.47 11.50
C ALA A 159 13.33 9.14 12.10
N PHE A 160 14.37 8.36 12.39
CA PHE A 160 15.63 8.89 12.90
C PHE A 160 16.28 9.82 11.88
N VAL A 161 16.32 9.43 10.61
CA VAL A 161 16.86 10.27 9.52
C VAL A 161 16.07 11.57 9.40
N ASN A 162 14.74 11.48 9.31
CA ASN A 162 13.82 12.61 9.17
C ASN A 162 13.77 13.53 10.39
N PHE A 163 14.26 13.08 11.56
CA PHE A 163 14.43 13.91 12.74
C PHE A 163 15.82 14.54 12.79
N PHE A 164 16.88 13.72 12.78
CA PHE A 164 18.24 14.17 13.06
C PHE A 164 18.84 15.03 11.95
N ILE A 165 18.54 14.74 10.67
CA ILE A 165 19.08 15.57 9.58
C ILE A 165 18.53 17.00 9.68
N PRO A 166 17.20 17.23 9.70
CA PRO A 166 16.67 18.58 9.94
C PRO A 166 17.20 19.20 11.23
N TYR A 167 17.31 18.44 12.31
CA TYR A 167 17.80 18.95 13.60
C TYR A 167 19.22 19.51 13.51
N VAL A 168 20.12 18.84 12.80
CA VAL A 168 21.52 19.29 12.63
C VAL A 168 21.62 20.54 11.76
N PHE A 169 20.82 20.64 10.70
CA PHE A 169 20.82 21.84 9.85
C PHE A 169 20.17 23.03 10.56
N TYR A 170 19.06 22.78 11.22
CA TYR A 170 18.27 23.80 11.90
C TYR A 170 18.93 24.32 13.19
N GLY A 171 19.56 23.43 13.95
CA GLY A 171 20.23 23.75 15.22
C GLY A 171 21.50 24.61 15.09
N ARG A 172 21.96 24.93 13.88
CA ARG A 172 23.15 25.76 13.63
C ARG A 172 22.87 27.27 13.63
N GLY A 173 21.76 27.71 14.21
CA GLY A 173 21.44 29.13 14.39
C GLY A 173 20.94 29.80 13.12
N ILE A 174 19.88 29.25 12.51
CA ILE A 174 19.22 29.87 11.35
C ILE A 174 18.57 31.18 11.79
N VAL A 175 18.96 32.27 11.12
CA VAL A 175 18.35 33.60 11.29
C VAL A 175 17.45 33.87 10.08
N ASN A 176 16.18 34.13 10.33
CA ASN A 176 15.24 34.50 9.28
C ASN A 176 15.62 35.84 8.65
N LYS A 177 15.16 36.11 7.42
CA LYS A 177 15.44 37.37 6.70
C LYS A 177 15.10 38.63 7.50
N ASN A 178 14.17 38.50 8.46
CA ASN A 178 13.69 39.59 9.30
C ASN A 178 14.51 39.73 10.61
N GLY A 179 15.62 39.01 10.76
CA GLY A 179 16.45 39.00 11.96
C GLY A 179 15.88 38.18 13.13
N THR A 180 14.72 37.56 12.96
CA THR A 180 14.11 36.70 13.98
C THR A 180 14.78 35.32 14.03
N SER A 181 14.83 34.75 15.24
CA SER A 181 15.26 33.37 15.42
C SER A 181 14.20 32.41 14.90
N ALA A 182 14.66 31.25 14.44
CA ALA A 182 13.81 30.25 13.85
C ALA A 182 12.87 29.62 14.92
N SER A 183 11.61 29.35 14.55
CA SER A 183 10.57 28.83 15.47
C SER A 183 10.40 27.31 15.45
N ILE A 184 9.93 26.71 16.55
CA ILE A 184 9.67 25.26 16.64
C ILE A 184 8.78 24.76 15.49
N LEU A 185 7.79 25.55 15.07
CA LEU A 185 6.90 25.20 13.97
C LEU A 185 7.58 25.25 12.61
N GLU A 186 8.55 26.15 12.41
CA GLU A 186 9.42 26.12 11.23
C GLU A 186 10.23 24.82 11.19
N TYR A 187 10.81 24.38 12.30
CA TYR A 187 11.44 23.06 12.39
C TYR A 187 10.44 21.92 12.09
N GLY A 188 9.19 22.07 12.52
CA GLY A 188 8.06 21.22 12.13
C GLY A 188 7.85 21.11 10.63
N VAL A 189 8.02 22.20 9.87
CA VAL A 189 7.91 22.18 8.40
C VAL A 189 9.04 21.37 7.76
N TRP A 190 10.28 21.48 8.28
CA TRP A 190 11.42 20.74 7.76
C TRP A 190 11.25 19.23 7.93
N THR A 191 10.87 18.83 9.14
CA THR A 191 10.63 17.43 9.51
C THR A 191 9.40 16.87 8.80
N SER A 192 8.26 17.58 8.79
CA SER A 192 7.03 17.15 8.11
C SER A 192 7.20 16.98 6.59
N THR A 193 7.91 17.89 5.92
CA THR A 193 8.18 17.76 4.47
C THR A 193 8.98 16.49 4.19
N SER A 194 10.04 16.25 4.98
CA SER A 194 10.89 15.07 4.82
C SER A 194 10.10 13.78 5.04
N ILE A 195 9.27 13.71 6.09
CA ILE A 195 8.40 12.57 6.38
C ILE A 195 7.42 12.28 5.22
N VAL A 196 6.72 13.31 4.74
CA VAL A 196 5.75 13.15 3.64
C VAL A 196 6.45 12.62 2.40
N LEU A 197 7.57 13.23 2.02
CA LEU A 197 8.32 12.79 0.85
C LEU A 197 8.83 11.34 1.02
N SER A 198 9.45 10.99 2.13
CA SER A 198 9.96 9.62 2.37
C SER A 198 8.86 8.56 2.31
N VAL A 199 7.67 8.89 2.81
CA VAL A 199 6.49 8.02 2.71
C VAL A 199 6.02 7.90 1.25
N THR A 200 5.86 9.02 0.53
CA THR A 200 5.49 9.06 -0.89
C THR A 200 6.46 8.26 -1.76
N PHE A 201 7.77 8.37 -1.52
CA PHE A 201 8.80 7.66 -2.28
C PHE A 201 8.80 6.16 -2.00
N ILE A 202 8.59 5.73 -0.75
CA ILE A 202 8.44 4.30 -0.44
C ILE A 202 7.25 3.69 -1.18
N VAL A 203 6.13 4.43 -1.27
CA VAL A 203 4.98 4.02 -2.07
C VAL A 203 5.36 3.90 -3.55
N LEU A 204 5.94 4.95 -4.12
CA LEU A 204 6.35 4.99 -5.54
C LEU A 204 7.28 3.82 -5.91
N ARG A 205 8.21 3.49 -5.01
CA ARG A 205 9.15 2.38 -5.15
C ARG A 205 8.47 1.01 -5.21
N LYS A 206 7.36 0.84 -4.52
CA LYS A 206 6.62 -0.44 -4.50
C LYS A 206 5.69 -0.59 -5.70
N THR A 207 5.27 0.51 -6.33
CA THR A 207 4.44 0.54 -7.55
C THR A 207 5.21 0.17 -8.84
N LYS A 208 6.24 -0.67 -8.76
CA LYS A 208 7.22 -0.91 -9.84
C LYS A 208 6.70 -1.71 -11.04
N TYR A 209 5.57 -2.41 -10.93
CA TYR A 209 5.17 -3.37 -11.98
C TYR A 209 3.74 -3.11 -12.45
N LEU A 210 3.66 -2.65 -13.70
CA LEU A 210 2.48 -2.42 -14.52
C LEU A 210 1.51 -1.34 -14.02
N ILE A 211 1.75 -0.12 -14.50
CA ILE A 211 0.73 0.77 -15.09
C ILE A 211 -0.57 0.84 -14.29
N ASN A 212 -0.58 1.73 -13.31
CA ASN A 212 -1.73 2.59 -13.12
C ASN A 212 -1.20 4.01 -13.19
N LYS A 213 -1.29 4.64 -14.37
CA LYS A 213 -1.13 6.11 -14.49
C LYS A 213 -1.93 6.83 -13.41
N LEU A 214 -3.08 6.24 -13.05
CA LEU A 214 -3.93 6.61 -11.94
C LEU A 214 -3.20 6.60 -10.57
N ASN A 215 -2.49 5.52 -10.21
CA ASN A 215 -1.78 5.42 -8.93
C ASN A 215 -0.66 6.47 -8.85
N THR A 216 0.12 6.65 -9.91
CA THR A 216 1.16 7.70 -9.97
C THR A 216 0.55 9.10 -9.88
N LEU A 217 -0.58 9.34 -10.56
CA LEU A 217 -1.31 10.60 -10.47
C LEU A 217 -1.76 10.88 -9.03
N PHE A 218 -2.30 9.90 -8.32
CA PHE A 218 -2.77 10.08 -6.95
C PHE A 218 -1.64 10.24 -5.92
N ILE A 219 -0.50 9.58 -6.14
CA ILE A 219 0.72 9.81 -5.36
C ILE A 219 1.16 11.27 -5.53
N PHE A 220 1.22 11.77 -6.77
CA PHE A 220 1.60 13.15 -7.07
C PHE A 220 0.57 14.16 -6.51
N LEU A 221 -0.73 13.88 -6.68
CA LEU A 221 -1.80 14.72 -6.16
C LEU A 221 -1.75 14.83 -4.63
N SER A 222 -1.46 13.73 -3.93
CA SER A 222 -1.32 13.74 -2.47
C SER A 222 -0.14 14.58 -2.01
N LEU A 223 0.99 14.52 -2.73
CA LEU A 223 2.14 15.38 -2.47
C LEU A 223 1.82 16.86 -2.75
N LEU A 224 1.13 17.16 -3.86
CA LEU A 224 0.68 18.51 -4.18
C LEU A 224 -0.29 19.05 -3.13
N LEU A 225 -1.23 18.23 -2.66
CA LEU A 225 -2.19 18.59 -1.62
C LEU A 225 -1.50 18.95 -0.31
N TYR A 226 -0.40 18.28 0.06
CA TYR A 226 0.41 18.69 1.21
C TYR A 226 0.92 20.12 1.08
N PHE A 227 1.59 20.45 -0.04
CA PHE A 227 2.12 21.80 -0.25
C PHE A 227 1.01 22.86 -0.33
N VAL A 228 -0.10 22.56 -1.01
CA VAL A 228 -1.22 23.49 -1.15
C VAL A 228 -1.91 23.73 0.19
N ILE A 229 -2.25 22.68 0.94
CA ILE A 229 -2.99 22.82 2.20
C ILE A 229 -2.11 23.51 3.26
N MET A 230 -0.86 23.06 3.44
CA MET A 230 0.04 23.71 4.40
C MET A 230 0.37 25.16 4.01
N GLY A 231 0.49 25.44 2.71
CA GLY A 231 0.63 26.81 2.20
C GLY A 231 -0.58 27.68 2.52
N VAL A 232 -1.80 27.21 2.25
CA VAL A 232 -3.04 27.96 2.55
C VAL A 232 -3.20 28.21 4.05
N ILE A 233 -2.92 27.21 4.89
CA ILE A 233 -2.98 27.35 6.35
C ILE A 233 -1.98 28.40 6.83
N SER A 234 -0.76 28.42 6.29
CA SER A 234 0.26 29.41 6.66
C SER A 234 -0.07 30.84 6.19
N LEU A 235 -0.90 31.02 5.16
CA LEU A 235 -1.33 32.36 4.69
C LEU A 235 -2.45 32.96 5.52
N ILE A 236 -3.27 32.14 6.18
CA ILE A 236 -4.49 32.57 6.86
C ILE A 236 -4.28 32.48 8.38
N ARG A 237 -4.06 33.63 9.00
CA ARG A 237 -3.84 33.79 10.44
C ARG A 237 -4.97 33.21 11.32
N ALA A 238 -6.19 33.10 10.77
CA ALA A 238 -7.34 32.54 11.48
C ALA A 238 -7.24 31.03 11.74
N PHE A 239 -6.42 30.28 10.96
CA PHE A 239 -6.25 28.84 11.17
C PHE A 239 -5.26 28.50 12.27
N ASP A 240 -4.12 29.19 12.30
CA ASP A 240 -3.13 29.15 13.37
C ASP A 240 -2.26 30.41 13.32
N ASP A 241 -2.28 31.20 14.40
CA ASP A 241 -1.47 32.42 14.50
C ASP A 241 0.03 32.13 14.58
N GLN A 242 0.40 31.03 15.24
CA GLN A 242 1.81 30.66 15.42
C GLN A 242 2.42 30.11 14.14
N PHE A 243 1.60 29.52 13.26
CA PHE A 243 2.02 29.00 11.95
C PHE A 243 1.98 30.04 10.82
N TYR A 244 1.53 31.26 11.11
CA TYR A 244 1.44 32.32 10.11
C TYR A 244 2.80 32.60 9.46
N MET A 245 2.84 32.50 8.12
CA MET A 245 4.03 32.61 7.27
C MET A 245 5.15 31.60 7.50
N ALA A 246 5.10 30.77 8.55
CA ALA A 246 6.14 29.80 8.90
C ALA A 246 6.51 28.88 7.71
N PHE A 247 5.52 28.42 6.94
CA PHE A 247 5.74 27.55 5.79
C PHE A 247 6.55 28.23 4.67
N PHE A 248 6.28 29.50 4.38
CA PHE A 248 6.99 30.24 3.33
C PHE A 248 8.35 30.75 3.78
N THR A 249 8.50 31.08 5.07
CA THR A 249 9.79 31.49 5.66
C THR A 249 10.83 30.39 5.48
N VAL A 250 10.42 29.12 5.64
CA VAL A 250 11.31 27.97 5.45
C VAL A 250 11.87 27.86 4.03
N PHE A 251 11.07 28.15 3.00
CA PHE A 251 11.53 28.13 1.61
C PHE A 251 12.55 29.22 1.27
N ALA A 252 12.68 30.24 2.10
CA ALA A 252 13.71 31.25 1.93
C ALA A 252 15.12 30.73 2.25
N HIS A 253 15.24 29.60 2.96
CA HIS A 253 16.50 29.05 3.45
C HIS A 253 17.08 28.00 2.50
N PRO A 254 18.27 28.21 1.90
CA PRO A 254 18.91 27.20 1.04
C PRO A 254 19.20 25.87 1.77
N GLN A 255 19.45 25.94 3.07
CA GLN A 255 19.72 24.79 3.93
C GLN A 255 18.53 23.82 4.01
N TYR A 256 17.30 24.32 3.88
CA TYR A 256 16.09 23.50 3.86
C TYR A 256 16.13 22.51 2.69
N TYR A 257 16.42 22.99 1.47
CA TYR A 257 16.50 22.14 0.28
C TYR A 257 17.60 21.09 0.41
N LEU A 258 18.76 21.46 0.95
CA LEU A 258 19.85 20.52 1.22
C LEU A 258 19.44 19.46 2.23
N SER A 259 18.76 19.84 3.32
CA SER A 259 18.27 18.87 4.32
C SER A 259 17.27 17.88 3.72
N VAL A 260 16.33 18.36 2.89
CA VAL A 260 15.30 17.52 2.28
C VAL A 260 15.94 16.54 1.30
N ILE A 261 16.85 17.02 0.45
CA ILE A 261 17.58 16.16 -0.49
C ILE A 261 18.40 15.11 0.25
N LEU A 262 19.07 15.49 1.34
CA LEU A 262 19.87 14.55 2.13
C LEU A 262 19.00 13.51 2.85
N CYS A 263 17.88 13.92 3.46
CA CYS A 263 16.89 12.99 4.04
C CYS A 263 16.45 11.96 3.00
N LEU A 264 16.06 12.42 1.82
CA LEU A 264 15.61 11.53 0.75
C LEU A 264 16.70 10.59 0.26
N ALA A 265 17.93 11.08 0.09
CA ALA A 265 19.05 10.23 -0.30
C ALA A 265 19.30 9.13 0.74
N VAL A 266 19.36 9.50 2.02
CA VAL A 266 19.65 8.57 3.13
C VAL A 266 18.50 7.58 3.37
N ASP A 267 17.25 8.00 3.19
CA ASP A 267 16.09 7.11 3.28
C ASP A 267 15.99 6.15 2.08
N LEU A 268 16.33 6.61 0.87
CA LEU A 268 16.20 5.80 -0.35
C LEU A 268 17.34 4.80 -0.55
N LEU A 269 18.56 5.15 -0.16
CA LEU A 269 19.76 4.37 -0.47
C LEU A 269 19.70 2.94 0.11
N PRO A 270 19.48 2.71 1.42
CA PRO A 270 19.51 1.36 1.98
C PRO A 270 18.43 0.44 1.38
N PRO A 271 17.16 0.86 1.23
CA PRO A 271 16.18 0.06 0.51
C PRO A 271 16.61 -0.25 -0.92
N LEU A 272 17.13 0.72 -1.68
CA LEU A 272 17.61 0.54 -3.05
C LEU A 272 18.72 -0.48 -3.16
N VAL A 273 19.72 -0.38 -2.29
CA VAL A 273 20.81 -1.35 -2.21
C VAL A 273 20.29 -2.74 -1.82
N ALA A 274 19.39 -2.83 -0.83
CA ALA A 274 18.81 -4.10 -0.40
C ALA A 274 18.00 -4.78 -1.52
N ASP A 275 17.19 -4.03 -2.27
CA ASP A 275 16.48 -4.57 -3.43
C ASP A 275 17.45 -5.00 -4.53
N TYR A 276 18.51 -4.23 -4.80
CA TYR A 276 19.50 -4.60 -5.82
C TYR A 276 20.26 -5.87 -5.46
N ILE A 277 20.71 -5.99 -4.20
CA ILE A 277 21.40 -7.18 -3.69
C ILE A 277 20.45 -8.38 -3.71
N SER A 278 19.22 -8.23 -3.20
CA SER A 278 18.25 -9.32 -3.20
C SER A 278 17.86 -9.74 -4.62
N HIS A 279 17.73 -8.80 -5.55
CA HIS A 279 17.46 -9.11 -6.96
C HIS A 279 18.60 -9.89 -7.60
N SER A 280 19.85 -9.44 -7.38
CA SER A 280 21.02 -10.00 -8.04
C SER A 280 21.44 -11.36 -7.45
N LEU A 281 21.35 -11.52 -6.13
CA LEU A 281 21.86 -12.71 -5.43
C LEU A 281 20.77 -13.73 -5.08
N PHE A 282 19.53 -13.29 -4.80
CA PHE A 282 18.45 -14.15 -4.29
C PHE A 282 17.09 -13.80 -4.90
N PRO A 283 16.89 -13.97 -6.23
CA PRO A 283 15.66 -13.57 -6.88
C PRO A 283 14.46 -14.30 -6.28
N GLY A 284 13.52 -13.50 -5.77
CA GLY A 284 12.30 -14.00 -5.13
C GLY A 284 11.41 -14.75 -6.11
N TYR A 285 10.51 -15.61 -5.61
CA TYR A 285 9.63 -16.41 -6.47
C TYR A 285 8.73 -15.55 -7.38
N ARG A 286 8.16 -14.46 -6.85
CA ARG A 286 7.38 -13.49 -7.63
C ARG A 286 8.21 -12.87 -8.75
N GLN A 287 9.49 -12.59 -8.47
CA GLN A 287 10.38 -11.95 -9.42
C GLN A 287 10.70 -12.88 -10.58
N ARG A 288 11.10 -14.13 -10.30
CA ARG A 288 11.29 -15.14 -11.35
C ARG A 288 10.04 -15.36 -12.21
N LEU A 289 8.86 -15.30 -11.59
CA LEU A 289 7.59 -15.44 -12.29
C LEU A 289 7.31 -14.26 -13.23
N MET A 290 7.72 -13.05 -12.83
CA MET A 290 7.61 -11.83 -13.62
C MET A 290 8.69 -11.71 -14.69
N ASP A 291 9.92 -12.12 -14.39
CA ASP A 291 11.03 -12.15 -15.35
C ASP A 291 10.65 -13.05 -16.53
N VAL A 292 10.06 -14.21 -16.27
CA VAL A 292 9.50 -15.12 -17.30
C VAL A 292 8.35 -14.47 -18.11
N LEU A 293 7.59 -13.55 -17.51
CA LEU A 293 6.51 -12.83 -18.20
C LEU A 293 7.05 -11.69 -19.07
N THR A 294 8.12 -11.01 -18.64
CA THR A 294 8.73 -9.88 -19.35
C THR A 294 9.72 -10.31 -20.42
N ASP A 295 10.41 -11.44 -20.26
CA ASP A 295 11.41 -11.93 -21.23
C ASP A 295 10.80 -12.50 -22.52
N GLY A 296 9.48 -12.74 -22.58
CA GLY A 296 8.78 -13.12 -23.82
C GLY A 296 9.22 -14.45 -24.46
N SER A 297 10.23 -15.16 -23.93
CA SER A 297 10.70 -16.41 -24.50
C SER A 297 9.98 -17.60 -23.88
N SER A 298 9.11 -18.21 -24.68
CA SER A 298 8.64 -19.61 -24.60
C SER A 298 7.52 -19.99 -23.64
N ILE A 299 6.45 -19.20 -23.54
CA ILE A 299 5.13 -19.85 -23.43
C ILE A 299 4.13 -19.16 -24.36
N THR A 300 4.06 -19.66 -25.60
CA THR A 300 2.81 -19.65 -26.37
C THR A 300 1.76 -20.40 -25.57
N PHE A 301 1.07 -19.70 -24.69
CA PHE A 301 -0.21 -20.20 -24.19
C PHE A 301 -1.19 -20.07 -25.35
N PRO A 302 -1.92 -21.13 -25.70
CA PRO A 302 -2.94 -21.00 -26.73
C PRO A 302 -3.98 -20.02 -26.18
N HIS A 303 -4.00 -18.80 -26.72
CA HIS A 303 -5.26 -18.10 -26.91
C HIS A 303 -6.13 -19.01 -27.78
N LYS A 304 -6.77 -20.00 -27.17
CA LYS A 304 -8.03 -20.49 -27.70
C LYS A 304 -9.06 -19.45 -27.27
N PRO A 305 -9.65 -18.69 -28.21
CA PRO A 305 -10.88 -17.97 -27.90
C PRO A 305 -11.86 -19.01 -27.33
N LEU A 306 -12.63 -18.62 -26.32
CA LEU A 306 -13.61 -19.48 -25.64
C LEU A 306 -14.58 -20.19 -26.62
N GLU A 307 -14.68 -19.78 -27.88
CA GLU A 307 -15.51 -20.41 -28.91
C GLU A 307 -15.12 -21.86 -29.28
N LYS A 308 -13.84 -22.26 -29.19
CA LYS A 308 -13.45 -23.64 -29.57
C LYS A 308 -13.69 -24.67 -28.45
N ALA A 309 -13.78 -24.25 -27.19
CA ALA A 309 -14.11 -25.16 -26.09
C ALA A 309 -15.62 -25.46 -26.07
N THR A 310 -16.47 -24.47 -26.39
CA THR A 310 -17.92 -24.64 -26.48
C THR A 310 -18.32 -25.52 -27.67
N ARG A 311 -17.63 -25.39 -28.83
CA ARG A 311 -17.88 -26.25 -30.00
C ARG A 311 -17.48 -27.71 -29.80
N ASN A 312 -16.44 -28.00 -29.00
CA ASN A 312 -16.04 -29.37 -28.72
C ASN A 312 -16.91 -30.03 -27.63
N TYR A 313 -17.45 -29.25 -26.69
CA TYR A 313 -18.46 -29.76 -25.75
C TYR A 313 -19.78 -30.12 -26.46
N GLN A 314 -20.26 -29.26 -27.38
CA GLN A 314 -21.48 -29.54 -28.17
C GLN A 314 -21.30 -30.66 -29.21
N LYS A 315 -20.07 -31.00 -29.60
CA LYS A 315 -19.80 -32.13 -30.52
C LYS A 315 -19.77 -33.47 -29.79
N ASN A 316 -19.37 -33.49 -28.52
CA ASN A 316 -19.32 -34.71 -27.71
C ASN A 316 -20.72 -35.09 -27.18
N GLU A 317 -21.59 -34.13 -26.86
CA GLU A 317 -23.01 -34.43 -26.54
C GLU A 317 -23.74 -35.09 -27.73
N LYS A 318 -23.42 -34.70 -28.97
CA LYS A 318 -24.01 -35.33 -30.18
C LYS A 318 -23.45 -36.72 -30.52
N GLN A 319 -22.38 -37.16 -29.86
CA GLN A 319 -21.78 -38.48 -30.08
C GLN A 319 -22.15 -39.49 -28.99
N GLU A 320 -22.61 -39.04 -27.82
CA GLU A 320 -23.11 -39.93 -26.76
C GLU A 320 -24.58 -40.36 -26.99
N ASP A 321 -25.36 -39.66 -27.82
CA ASP A 321 -26.75 -40.02 -28.17
C ASP A 321 -26.89 -41.12 -29.28
N ILE A 322 -25.80 -41.80 -29.66
CA ILE A 322 -25.84 -42.88 -30.69
C ILE A 322 -25.36 -44.24 -30.14
N LEU A 323 -25.01 -44.34 -28.86
CA LEU A 323 -24.64 -45.60 -28.22
C LEU A 323 -25.27 -45.75 -26.83
N VAL A 324 -26.61 -45.78 -26.79
CA VAL A 324 -27.42 -46.58 -25.85
C VAL A 324 -28.67 -47.05 -26.58
#